data_AF-A0A4Q3JDW4-F1
#
_entry.id   AF-A0A4Q3JDW4-F1
#
_cell.length_a   1.000
_cell.length_b   1.000
_cell.length_c   1.000
_cell.angle_alpha   90.00
_cell.angle_beta   90.00
_cell.angle_gamma   90.00
#
_symmetry.space_group_name_H-M   'P 1'
#
loop_
_entity.id
_entity.type
_entity.pdbx_description
1 polymer ?
#
loop_
_entity_poly.entity_id
_entity_poly.type
_entity_poly.pdbx_seq_one_letter_code
_entity_poly.pdbx_strand_id
1 'polypeptide(L)' 'VKTLNGKELGFKIADGKLLVDDTSAAPPAVVFKNIQTSNAVLHVIDGVLTPPT' A
#
# COMPACT_ATOMS: atom_id res chain seq x y z
N VAL A 1 1.55 -0.48 9.74
CA VAL A 1 2.98 -0.82 9.55
C VAL A 1 3.74 0.47 9.38
N LYS A 2 4.73 0.73 10.24
CA LYS A 2 5.51 1.96 10.19
C LYS A 2 6.32 2.06 8.90
N THR A 3 6.17 3.17 8.19
CA THR A 3 6.93 3.49 6.98
C THR A 3 8.26 4.17 7.31
N LEU A 4 9.16 4.28 6.33
CA LEU A 4 10.42 5.01 6.49
C LEU A 4 10.20 6.51 6.76
N ASN A 5 9.08 7.08 6.28
CA ASN A 5 8.69 8.46 6.59
C ASN A 5 8.15 8.63 8.03
N GLY A 6 8.15 7.56 8.83
CA GLY A 6 7.80 7.59 10.26
C GLY A 6 6.30 7.45 10.55
N LYS A 7 5.46 7.42 9.52
CA LYS A 7 4.00 7.36 9.61
C LYS A 7 3.50 5.94 9.38
N GLU A 8 2.34 5.60 9.95
CA GLU A 8 1.73 4.27 9.81
C GLU A 8 1.02 4.12 8.46
N LEU A 9 1.21 2.96 7.82
CA LEU A 9 0.46 2.53 6.65
C LEU A 9 -0.44 1.34 7.02
N GLY A 10 -1.74 1.49 6.78
CA GLY A 10 -2.74 0.44 6.99
C GLY A 10 -3.05 -0.33 5.71
N PHE A 11 -3.70 -1.48 5.87
CA PHE A 11 -4.18 -2.29 4.76
C PHE A 11 -5.54 -2.88 5.12
N LYS A 12 -6.44 -2.96 4.14
CA LYS A 12 -7.76 -3.57 4.31
C LYS A 12 -8.11 -4.43 3.13
N ILE A 13 -8.94 -5.44 3.36
CA ILE A 13 -9.50 -6.26 2.29
C ILE A 13 -10.98 -5.87 2.15
N ALA A 14 -11.37 -5.44 0.95
CA ALA A 14 -12.75 -5.10 0.61
C ALA A 14 -13.04 -5.59 -0.81
N ASP A 15 -14.21 -6.18 -1.03
CA ASP A 15 -14.65 -6.73 -2.33
C ASP A 15 -13.61 -7.67 -2.99
N GLY A 16 -12.92 -8.47 -2.17
CA GLY A 16 -11.86 -9.39 -2.62
C GLY A 16 -10.55 -8.71 -3.03
N LYS A 17 -10.45 -7.38 -2.94
CA LYS A 17 -9.23 -6.60 -3.24
C LYS A 17 -8.49 -6.23 -1.97
N LEU A 18 -7.16 -6.29 -2.02
CA LEU A 18 -6.31 -5.72 -0.98
C LEU A 18 -6.11 -4.24 -1.30
N LEU A 19 -6.58 -3.38 -0.42
CA LEU A 19 -6.48 -1.94 -0.52
C LEU A 19 -5.44 -1.43 0.48
N VAL A 20 -4.67 -0.43 0.06
CA VAL A 20 -3.82 0.33 0.98
C VAL A 20 -4.70 1.36 1.67
N ASP A 21 -4.68 1.38 3.00
CA ASP A 21 -5.45 2.33 3.78
C ASP A 21 -4.73 3.67 3.77
N ASP A 22 -5.02 4.45 2.73
CA ASP A 22 -4.58 5.82 2.52
C ASP A 22 -5.72 6.79 2.90
N THR A 23 -5.38 8.01 3.29
CA THR A 23 -6.35 9.07 3.63
C THR A 23 -7.03 9.66 2.40
N SER A 24 -6.61 9.25 1.19
CA SER A 24 -7.21 9.63 -0.09
C SER A 24 -8.64 9.09 -0.26
N ALA A 25 -9.48 9.87 -0.95
CA ALA A 25 -10.88 9.52 -1.26
C ALA A 25 -11.04 8.21 -2.07
N ALA A 26 -9.98 7.80 -2.78
CA ALA A 26 -9.91 6.54 -3.50
C ALA A 26 -8.62 5.80 -3.09
N PRO A 27 -8.68 4.83 -2.15
CA PRO A 27 -7.49 4.09 -1.73
C PRO A 27 -6.98 3.19 -2.87
N PRO A 28 -5.67 3.17 -3.15
CA PRO A 28 -5.12 2.33 -4.21
C PRO A 28 -5.20 0.85 -3.85
N ALA A 29 -5.46 0.01 -4.85
CA ALA A 29 -5.48 -1.44 -4.74
C ALA A 29 -4.11 -2.04 -5.06
N VAL A 30 -3.76 -3.10 -4.34
CA VAL A 30 -2.56 -3.89 -4.63
C VAL A 30 -2.86 -4.87 -5.76
N VAL A 31 -2.29 -4.62 -6.94
CA VAL A 31 -2.51 -5.39 -8.17
C VAL A 31 -1.53 -6.56 -8.33
N PHE A 32 -0.32 -6.46 -7.78
CA PHE A 32 0.63 -7.58 -7.69
C PHE A 32 1.22 -7.67 -6.29
N LYS A 33 1.37 -8.88 -5.78
CA LYS A 33 1.81 -9.15 -4.40
C LYS A 33 3.02 -10.07 -4.42
N ASN A 34 3.87 -9.92 -3.41
CA ASN A 34 4.95 -10.86 -3.10
C ASN A 34 5.99 -11.04 -4.21
N ILE A 35 6.33 -9.97 -4.92
CA ILE A 35 7.42 -10.02 -5.90
C ILE A 35 8.74 -9.99 -5.13
N GLN A 36 9.46 -11.11 -5.16
CA GLN A 36 10.72 -11.26 -4.43
C GLN A 36 11.84 -10.47 -5.12
N THR A 37 12.62 -9.71 -4.34
CA THR A 37 13.88 -9.12 -4.78
C THR A 37 15.03 -9.59 -3.89
N SER A 38 16.26 -9.15 -4.19
CA SER A 38 17.45 -9.50 -3.39
C SER A 38 17.43 -8.92 -1.97
N ASN A 39 16.63 -7.89 -1.71
CA ASN A 39 16.63 -7.16 -0.44
C ASN A 39 15.23 -6.79 0.08
N ALA A 40 14.17 -7.09 -0.66
CA ALA A 40 12.82 -6.65 -0.33
C ALA A 40 11.76 -7.58 -0.94
N VAL A 41 10.51 -7.23 -0.64
CA VAL A 41 9.33 -7.74 -1.31
C VAL A 41 8.58 -6.54 -1.88
N LEU A 42 8.25 -6.59 -3.18
CA LEU A 42 7.49 -5.55 -3.84
C LEU A 42 5.99 -5.91 -3.89
N HIS A 43 5.18 -4.89 -3.65
CA HIS A 43 3.73 -4.91 -3.84
C HIS A 43 3.38 -3.75 -4.78
N VAL A 44 2.82 -4.07 -5.95
CA VAL A 44 2.48 -3.06 -6.97
C VAL A 44 1.08 -2.54 -6.70
N ILE A 45 0.91 -1.22 -6.75
CA ILE A 45 -0.38 -0.54 -6.53
C ILE A 45 -0.81 0.22 -7.79
N ASP A 46 -2.12 0.37 -7.97
CA ASP A 46 -2.74 1.15 -9.06
C ASP A 46 -3.02 2.61 -8.68
N GLY A 47 -2.04 3.23 -8.01
CA GLY A 47 -2.11 4.63 -7.62
C GLY A 47 -0.82 5.12 -6.99
N VAL A 48 -0.87 6.31 -6.41
CA VAL A 48 0.28 6.94 -5.73
C VAL A 48 -0.14 7.27 -4.31
N LEU A 49 0.73 6.98 -3.34
CA LEU A 49 0.55 7.42 -1.96
C LEU A 49 1.00 8.87 -1.82
N THR A 50 0.14 9.71 -1.29
CA THR A 50 0.51 11.09 -0.94
C THR A 50 1.09 11.14 0.48
N PRO A 51 2.06 12.03 0.76
CA PRO A 51 2.57 12.19 2.11
C PRO A 51 1.44 12.54 3.09
N PRO A 52 1.41 11.93 4.29
CA PRO A 52 0.45 12.30 5.32
C PRO A 52 0.77 13.69 5.87
N THR A 53 -0.28 14.46 6.20
CA THR A 53 -0.16 15.74 6.92
C THR A 53 0.26 15.56 8.38
#